data_AF-A0A7Y6Z395-F1
#
_entry.id   AF-A0A7Y6Z395-F1
#
_cell.length_a   1.000
_cell.length_b   1.000
_cell.length_c   1.000
_cell.angle_alpha   90.00
_cell.angle_beta   90.00
_cell.angle_gamma   90.00
#
_symmetry.space_group_name_H-M   'P 1'
#
loop_
_entity.id
_entity.type
_entity.pdbx_description
1 polymer ?
#
loop_
_entity_poly.entity_id
_entity_poly.type
_entity_poly.pdbx_seq_one_letter_code
_entity_poly.pdbx_strand_id
1 'polypeptide(L)'
;MLHHILVQDKFVQNPFISAYRFLRALVLPTFLALSIIINLALLFSTSVYGAAQSVVDAMTRGRSVTAQQADEIVRLSSDLDAEKAANRQVRSELAEAQGELVRERAAKRRVRTELAEASAELAAAKALQRQARNKVVSTASRVTNRAAKTAAREVASMPGEALPVLGTAVIIGTTALELADLCQTIQDMTALQQALDPEITAPEEQLTVCAIEVPSRKKLTAMAYNAPEKAWTEAKEFVPELMNADIPDVDWKSSKEWISSVYVSLVEKAMSTGGWIEHWLND
;
A
#
# COMPACT_ATOMS: atom_id res chain seq x y z
N MET A 1 -91.46 -111.38 28.85
CA MET A 1 -90.85 -112.01 27.65
C MET A 1 -89.36 -112.09 27.92
N LEU A 2 -88.95 -113.24 28.46
CA LEU A 2 -88.20 -114.28 27.75
C LEU A 2 -86.71 -113.90 27.65
N HIS A 3 -85.90 -114.44 28.57
CA HIS A 3 -84.93 -115.54 28.34
C HIS A 3 -83.60 -114.98 27.75
N HIS A 4 -82.39 -115.35 28.14
CA HIS A 4 -81.87 -116.60 28.70
C HIS A 4 -80.36 -116.44 29.04
N ILE A 5 -79.87 -117.23 30.00
CA ILE A 5 -78.58 -117.98 30.00
C ILE A 5 -77.28 -117.15 30.06
N LEU A 6 -76.60 -117.10 31.21
CA LEU A 6 -75.59 -118.05 31.73
C LEU A 6 -74.42 -118.29 30.75
N VAL A 7 -73.19 -118.07 31.21
CA VAL A 7 -72.05 -118.99 31.07
C VAL A 7 -70.92 -118.46 31.98
N GLN A 8 -70.43 -119.35 32.83
CA GLN A 8 -69.22 -119.17 33.62
C GLN A 8 -67.99 -119.28 32.73
N ASP A 9 -66.90 -118.59 33.08
CA ASP A 9 -65.63 -119.29 33.20
C ASP A 9 -64.64 -118.57 34.13
N LYS A 10 -64.08 -119.36 35.05
CA LYS A 10 -62.95 -119.01 35.90
C LYS A 10 -61.69 -119.05 35.03
N PHE A 11 -60.66 -118.22 35.30
CA PHE A 11 -59.26 -118.68 35.38
C PHE A 11 -58.33 -117.57 35.88
N VAL A 12 -57.78 -117.81 37.07
CA VAL A 12 -56.37 -117.60 37.49
C VAL A 12 -55.82 -116.18 37.70
N GLN A 13 -55.33 -116.02 38.93
CA GLN A 13 -54.65 -114.88 39.53
C GLN A 13 -53.36 -114.48 38.81
N ASN A 14 -53.08 -113.17 38.76
CA ASN A 14 -51.72 -112.66 38.62
C ASN A 14 -51.53 -111.43 39.54
N PRO A 15 -50.82 -111.55 40.67
CA PRO A 15 -50.75 -110.52 41.72
C PRO A 15 -49.93 -109.26 41.32
N PHE A 16 -49.22 -109.28 40.19
CA PHE A 16 -48.35 -108.18 39.76
C PHE A 16 -49.09 -106.93 39.25
N ILE A 17 -50.30 -107.08 38.68
CA ILE A 17 -51.03 -105.95 38.08
C ILE A 17 -51.69 -105.06 39.16
N SER A 18 -52.01 -105.63 40.33
CA SER A 18 -52.62 -104.91 41.46
C SER A 18 -51.62 -103.95 42.12
N ALA A 19 -50.38 -104.38 42.35
CA ALA A 19 -49.34 -103.56 42.95
C ALA A 19 -49.00 -102.33 42.08
N TYR A 20 -48.93 -102.49 40.76
CA TYR A 20 -48.67 -101.39 39.83
C TYR A 20 -49.84 -100.37 39.77
N ARG A 21 -51.10 -100.82 39.83
CA ARG A 21 -52.26 -99.91 39.90
C ARG A 21 -52.29 -99.13 41.22
N PHE A 22 -51.93 -99.76 42.35
CA PHE A 22 -51.88 -99.09 43.64
C PHE A 22 -50.72 -98.08 43.71
N LEU A 23 -49.54 -98.43 43.19
CA LEU A 23 -48.39 -97.52 43.11
C LEU A 23 -48.67 -96.31 42.21
N ARG A 24 -49.34 -96.53 41.07
CA ARG A 24 -49.74 -95.45 40.14
C ARG A 24 -50.87 -94.57 40.69
N ALA A 25 -51.76 -95.12 41.51
CA ALA A 25 -52.86 -94.36 42.13
C ALA A 25 -52.43 -93.50 43.33
N LEU A 26 -51.28 -93.80 43.96
CA LEU A 26 -50.80 -93.07 45.15
C LEU A 26 -49.56 -92.21 44.88
N VAL A 27 -48.56 -92.71 44.15
CA VAL A 27 -47.26 -92.03 43.99
C VAL A 27 -47.33 -90.90 42.96
N LEU A 28 -48.06 -91.10 41.86
CA LEU A 28 -48.18 -90.08 40.81
C LEU A 28 -48.95 -88.82 41.25
N PRO A 29 -50.12 -88.91 41.93
CA PRO A 29 -50.81 -87.71 42.40
C PRO A 29 -50.07 -87.01 43.54
N THR A 30 -49.34 -87.73 44.40
CA THR A 30 -48.55 -87.10 45.47
C THR A 30 -47.36 -86.31 44.93
N PHE A 31 -46.64 -86.85 43.95
CA PHE A 31 -45.54 -86.12 43.29
C PHE A 31 -46.04 -84.87 42.55
N LEU A 32 -47.21 -84.97 41.92
CA LEU A 32 -47.83 -83.87 41.20
C LEU A 32 -48.33 -82.78 42.16
N ALA A 33 -48.93 -83.16 43.30
CA ALA A 33 -49.31 -82.21 44.35
C ALA A 33 -48.07 -81.51 44.96
N LEU A 34 -46.98 -82.24 45.20
CA LEU A 34 -45.74 -81.68 45.74
C LEU A 34 -45.10 -80.66 44.78
N SER A 35 -45.09 -80.98 43.48
CA SER A 35 -44.63 -80.08 42.42
C SER A 35 -45.47 -78.79 42.36
N ILE A 36 -46.80 -78.92 42.48
CA ILE A 36 -47.70 -77.76 42.51
C ILE A 36 -47.44 -76.88 43.73
N ILE A 37 -47.27 -77.48 44.92
CA ILE A 37 -46.97 -76.73 46.16
C ILE A 37 -45.64 -75.97 46.07
N ILE A 38 -44.59 -76.61 45.52
CA ILE A 38 -43.28 -75.97 45.36
C ILE A 38 -43.33 -74.81 44.37
N ASN A 39 -44.04 -74.96 43.24
CA ASN A 39 -44.20 -73.88 42.28
C ASN A 39 -45.05 -72.73 42.84
N LEU A 40 -46.08 -73.04 43.65
CA LEU A 40 -46.86 -72.03 44.36
C LEU A 40 -46.00 -71.25 45.36
N ALA A 41 -45.14 -71.94 46.12
CA ALA A 41 -44.21 -71.32 47.06
C ALA A 41 -43.20 -70.37 46.37
N LEU A 42 -42.73 -70.73 45.16
CA LEU A 42 -41.84 -69.88 44.37
C LEU A 42 -42.56 -68.67 43.74
N LEU A 43 -43.85 -68.81 43.40
CA LEU A 43 -44.67 -67.69 42.92
C LEU A 43 -45.01 -66.70 44.04
N PHE A 44 -45.20 -67.16 45.28
CA PHE A 44 -45.44 -66.30 46.44
C PHE A 44 -44.15 -65.76 47.10
N SER A 45 -42.96 -66.29 46.78
CA SER A 45 -41.69 -65.79 47.35
C SER A 45 -41.24 -64.44 46.76
N THR A 46 -41.72 -64.07 45.57
CA THR A 46 -41.39 -62.77 44.95
C THR A 46 -42.08 -61.58 45.61
N SER A 47 -43.12 -61.80 46.43
CA SER A 47 -43.85 -60.74 47.14
C SER A 47 -43.41 -60.50 48.59
N VAL A 48 -42.38 -61.18 49.10
CA VAL A 48 -41.93 -61.03 50.52
C VAL A 48 -40.48 -60.53 50.68
N TYR A 49 -39.76 -60.23 49.59
CA TYR A 49 -38.44 -59.59 49.68
C TYR A 49 -38.47 -58.06 49.97
N GLY A 50 -39.63 -57.50 50.34
CA GLY A 50 -39.76 -56.10 50.78
C GLY A 50 -39.64 -55.87 52.30
N ALA A 51 -39.58 -56.92 53.12
CA ALA A 51 -39.63 -56.78 54.58
C ALA A 51 -38.53 -57.51 55.37
N ALA A 52 -37.63 -58.24 54.70
CA ALA A 52 -36.58 -59.01 55.37
C ALA A 52 -35.25 -58.25 55.58
N GLN A 53 -35.09 -57.03 55.06
CA GLN A 53 -33.86 -56.23 55.24
C GLN A 53 -33.89 -55.23 56.39
N SER A 54 -35.05 -54.92 56.99
CA SER A 54 -35.10 -54.00 58.15
C SER A 54 -34.66 -54.65 59.47
N VAL A 55 -34.47 -55.97 59.51
CA VAL A 55 -34.11 -56.71 60.73
C VAL A 55 -32.59 -56.97 60.81
N VAL A 56 -31.88 -56.97 59.69
CA VAL A 56 -30.42 -57.20 59.67
C VAL A 56 -29.63 -55.95 60.10
N ASP A 57 -30.19 -54.74 59.91
CA ASP A 57 -29.53 -53.48 60.29
C ASP A 57 -29.57 -53.15 61.80
N ALA A 58 -30.35 -53.87 62.60
CA ALA A 58 -30.47 -53.63 64.03
C ALA A 58 -29.37 -54.31 64.88
N MET A 59 -28.60 -55.26 64.31
CA MET A 59 -27.64 -56.07 65.08
C MET A 59 -26.17 -55.85 64.75
N THR A 60 -25.82 -55.18 63.66
CA THR A 60 -24.41 -54.81 63.38
C THR A 60 -24.16 -53.36 63.77
N ARG A 61 -23.75 -53.17 65.03
CA ARG A 61 -23.20 -51.92 65.60
C ARG A 61 -21.81 -51.61 65.00
N GLY A 62 -21.73 -51.49 63.67
CA GLY A 62 -20.59 -50.91 62.97
C GLY A 62 -21.06 -49.60 62.36
N ARG A 63 -20.28 -48.52 62.48
CA ARG A 63 -20.44 -47.37 61.60
C ARG A 63 -20.45 -47.93 60.18
N SER A 64 -21.61 -47.91 59.58
CA SER A 64 -21.90 -48.74 58.43
C SER A 64 -21.02 -48.28 57.28
N VAL A 65 -20.51 -49.25 56.52
CA VAL A 65 -19.91 -49.00 55.20
C VAL A 65 -20.86 -48.15 54.34
N THR A 66 -22.18 -48.21 54.59
CA THR A 66 -23.19 -47.34 53.97
C THR A 66 -23.13 -45.87 54.42
N ALA A 67 -22.77 -45.54 55.66
CA ALA A 67 -22.58 -44.16 56.12
C ALA A 67 -21.27 -43.55 55.60
N GLN A 68 -20.20 -44.37 55.54
CA GLN A 68 -18.92 -43.94 54.98
C GLN A 68 -18.99 -43.77 53.45
N GLN A 69 -19.72 -44.66 52.76
CA GLN A 69 -20.05 -44.49 51.34
C GLN A 69 -20.98 -43.29 51.10
N ALA A 70 -21.92 -42.99 52.00
CA ALA A 70 -22.77 -41.81 51.88
C ALA A 70 -21.95 -40.50 52.01
N ASP A 71 -21.03 -40.41 52.98
CA ASP A 71 -20.13 -39.25 53.13
C ASP A 71 -19.19 -39.11 51.92
N GLU A 72 -18.68 -40.20 51.38
CA GLU A 72 -17.81 -40.18 50.20
C GLU A 72 -18.56 -39.79 48.92
N ILE A 73 -19.81 -40.25 48.75
CA ILE A 73 -20.68 -39.81 47.66
C ILE A 73 -21.00 -38.31 47.77
N VAL A 74 -21.30 -37.82 48.98
CA VAL A 74 -21.55 -36.39 49.22
C VAL A 74 -20.29 -35.57 48.92
N ARG A 75 -19.11 -36.01 49.38
CA ARG A 75 -17.84 -35.33 49.10
C ARG A 75 -17.52 -35.32 47.59
N LEU A 76 -17.65 -36.45 46.91
CA LEU A 76 -17.47 -36.56 45.47
C LEU A 76 -18.47 -35.71 44.70
N SER A 77 -19.72 -35.58 45.17
CA SER A 77 -20.72 -34.70 44.55
C SER A 77 -20.34 -33.22 44.69
N SER A 78 -19.86 -32.82 45.88
CA SER A 78 -19.38 -31.46 46.14
C SER A 78 -18.14 -31.12 45.32
N ASP A 79 -17.18 -32.03 45.23
CA ASP A 79 -15.96 -31.86 44.41
C ASP A 79 -16.32 -31.78 42.92
N LEU A 80 -17.25 -32.62 42.45
CA LEU A 80 -17.73 -32.58 41.07
C LEU A 80 -18.45 -31.25 40.75
N ASP A 81 -19.22 -30.71 41.69
CA ASP A 81 -19.88 -29.41 41.51
C ASP A 81 -18.89 -28.24 41.53
N ALA A 82 -17.86 -28.30 42.39
CA ALA A 82 -16.76 -27.35 42.39
C ALA A 82 -15.94 -27.42 41.07
N GLU A 83 -15.65 -28.62 40.59
CA GLU A 83 -14.96 -28.84 39.30
C GLU A 83 -15.80 -28.30 38.13
N LYS A 84 -17.10 -28.57 38.11
CA LYS A 84 -18.01 -28.01 37.09
C LYS A 84 -18.06 -26.49 37.13
N ALA A 85 -18.05 -25.88 38.32
CA ALA A 85 -18.02 -24.44 38.47
C ALA A 85 -16.71 -23.85 37.92
N ALA A 86 -15.56 -24.43 38.26
CA ALA A 86 -14.27 -24.04 37.72
C ALA A 86 -14.20 -24.22 36.19
N ASN A 87 -14.73 -25.33 35.67
CA ASN A 87 -14.75 -25.61 34.22
C ASN A 87 -15.64 -24.61 33.46
N ARG A 88 -16.74 -24.16 34.07
CA ARG A 88 -17.57 -23.07 33.51
C ARG A 88 -16.81 -21.74 33.48
N GLN A 89 -16.06 -21.41 34.53
CA GLN A 89 -15.26 -20.19 34.58
C GLN A 89 -14.16 -20.20 33.51
N VAL A 90 -13.39 -21.28 33.39
CA VAL A 90 -12.35 -21.42 32.35
C VAL A 90 -12.95 -21.32 30.94
N ARG A 91 -14.13 -21.90 30.72
CA ARG A 91 -14.84 -21.75 29.42
C ARG A 91 -15.26 -20.30 29.15
N SER A 92 -15.66 -19.55 30.18
CA SER A 92 -16.01 -18.13 30.07
C SER A 92 -14.77 -17.29 29.74
N GLU A 93 -13.67 -17.47 30.47
CA GLU A 93 -12.40 -16.77 30.22
C GLU A 93 -11.84 -17.09 28.83
N LEU A 94 -11.92 -18.35 28.39
CA LEU A 94 -11.52 -18.75 27.04
C LEU A 94 -12.39 -18.07 25.97
N ALA A 95 -13.71 -17.98 26.20
CA ALA A 95 -14.61 -17.30 25.26
C ALA A 95 -14.33 -15.79 25.19
N GLU A 96 -14.00 -15.15 26.32
CA GLU A 96 -13.63 -13.74 26.38
C GLU A 96 -12.30 -13.45 25.67
N ALA A 97 -11.27 -14.24 25.97
CA ALA A 97 -9.96 -14.15 25.33
C ALA A 97 -10.03 -14.42 23.81
N GLN A 98 -10.85 -15.37 23.38
CA GLN A 98 -11.12 -15.60 21.96
C GLN A 98 -11.80 -14.38 21.31
N GLY A 99 -12.77 -13.77 22.00
CA GLY A 99 -13.43 -12.55 21.53
C GLY A 99 -12.45 -11.37 21.40
N GLU A 100 -11.56 -11.19 22.36
CA GLU A 100 -10.52 -10.15 22.33
C GLU A 100 -9.52 -10.36 21.19
N LEU A 101 -9.01 -11.58 21.02
CA LEU A 101 -8.07 -11.90 19.93
C LEU A 101 -8.69 -11.68 18.55
N VAL A 102 -10.00 -11.93 18.38
CA VAL A 102 -10.72 -11.62 17.13
C VAL A 102 -10.77 -10.11 16.89
N ARG A 103 -11.05 -9.30 17.92
CA ARG A 103 -11.04 -7.83 17.83
C ARG A 103 -9.66 -7.29 17.51
N GLU A 104 -8.62 -7.78 18.17
CA GLU A 104 -7.24 -7.37 17.94
C GLU A 104 -6.80 -7.72 16.51
N ARG A 105 -7.12 -8.94 16.03
CA ARG A 105 -6.85 -9.35 14.65
C ARG A 105 -7.59 -8.49 13.64
N ALA A 106 -8.84 -8.11 13.92
CA ALA A 106 -9.59 -7.19 13.06
C ALA A 106 -8.95 -5.80 13.01
N ALA A 107 -8.55 -5.25 14.16
CA ALA A 107 -7.85 -3.96 14.23
C ALA A 107 -6.50 -4.01 13.50
N LYS A 108 -5.70 -5.06 13.72
CA LYS A 108 -4.42 -5.27 13.04
C LYS A 108 -4.57 -5.39 11.53
N ARG A 109 -5.65 -5.99 11.04
CA ARG A 109 -5.98 -6.04 9.61
C ARG A 109 -6.27 -4.64 9.07
N ARG A 110 -7.04 -3.81 9.77
CA ARG A 110 -7.33 -2.41 9.39
C ARG A 110 -6.06 -1.55 9.32
N VAL A 111 -5.22 -1.63 10.34
CA VAL A 111 -3.93 -0.89 10.33
C VAL A 111 -3.03 -1.35 9.18
N ARG A 112 -3.01 -2.65 8.86
CA ARG A 112 -2.25 -3.16 7.71
C ARG A 112 -2.80 -2.65 6.38
N THR A 113 -4.12 -2.54 6.23
CA THR A 113 -4.72 -2.00 5.01
C THR A 113 -4.45 -0.51 4.85
N GLU A 114 -4.60 0.28 5.92
CA GLU A 114 -4.27 1.71 5.92
C GLU A 114 -2.79 1.95 5.63
N LEU A 115 -1.89 1.15 6.22
CA LEU A 115 -0.46 1.24 5.94
C LEU A 115 -0.14 0.87 4.48
N ALA A 116 -0.83 -0.13 3.92
CA ALA A 116 -0.65 -0.50 2.52
C ALA A 116 -1.10 0.64 1.58
N GLU A 117 -2.25 1.25 1.86
CA GLU A 117 -2.79 2.39 1.11
C GLU A 117 -1.86 3.61 1.19
N ALA A 118 -1.48 4.04 2.40
CA ALA A 118 -0.54 5.14 2.60
C ALA A 118 0.83 4.87 1.96
N SER A 119 1.30 3.61 1.97
CA SER A 119 2.55 3.24 1.29
C SER A 119 2.44 3.34 -0.24
N ALA A 120 1.28 3.02 -0.81
CA ALA A 120 1.01 3.13 -2.23
C ALA A 120 0.91 4.60 -2.67
N GLU A 121 0.23 5.44 -1.89
CA GLU A 121 0.17 6.89 -2.11
C GLU A 121 1.55 7.53 -2.04
N LEU A 122 2.36 7.19 -1.02
CA LEU A 122 3.73 7.69 -0.90
C LEU A 122 4.60 7.23 -2.07
N ALA A 123 4.44 6.00 -2.55
CA ALA A 123 5.15 5.51 -3.72
C ALA A 123 4.76 6.29 -4.99
N ALA A 124 3.47 6.56 -5.19
CA ALA A 124 2.97 7.37 -6.30
C ALA A 124 3.49 8.82 -6.23
N ALA A 125 3.42 9.45 -5.06
CA ALA A 125 3.94 10.80 -4.83
C ALA A 125 5.45 10.88 -5.11
N LYS A 126 6.24 9.88 -4.66
CA LYS A 126 7.68 9.80 -4.96
C LYS A 126 7.96 9.60 -6.45
N ALA A 127 7.13 8.84 -7.16
CA ALA A 127 7.27 8.66 -8.60
C ALA A 127 7.06 9.98 -9.35
N LEU A 128 5.99 10.72 -9.02
CA LEU A 128 5.72 12.06 -9.56
C LEU A 128 6.86 13.03 -9.23
N GLN A 129 7.34 13.04 -7.98
CA GLN A 129 8.45 13.88 -7.56
C GLN A 129 9.73 13.58 -8.35
N ARG A 130 10.03 12.30 -8.62
CA ARG A 130 11.19 11.91 -9.45
C ARG A 130 11.04 12.42 -10.88
N GLN A 131 9.85 12.32 -11.46
CA GLN A 131 9.59 12.83 -12.80
C GLN A 131 9.77 14.36 -12.88
N ALA A 132 9.20 15.10 -11.93
CA ALA A 132 9.39 16.55 -11.83
C ALA A 132 10.86 16.92 -11.67
N ARG A 133 11.59 16.23 -10.78
CA ARG A 133 13.03 16.44 -10.59
C ARG A 133 13.82 16.19 -11.87
N ASN A 134 13.53 15.13 -12.62
CA ASN A 134 14.21 14.83 -13.87
C ASN A 134 13.98 15.93 -14.93
N LYS A 135 12.75 16.46 -15.01
CA LYS A 135 12.42 17.59 -15.89
C LYS A 135 13.21 18.84 -15.49
N VAL A 136 13.20 19.22 -14.20
CA VAL A 136 13.96 20.35 -13.67
C VAL A 136 15.45 20.21 -13.97
N VAL A 137 16.06 19.06 -13.67
CA VAL A 137 17.50 18.82 -13.91
C VAL A 137 17.83 18.91 -15.39
N SER A 138 16.99 18.34 -16.26
CA SER A 138 17.20 18.41 -17.71
C SER A 138 17.13 19.85 -18.24
N THR A 139 16.14 20.64 -17.77
CA THR A 139 15.97 22.04 -18.17
C THR A 139 17.14 22.88 -17.64
N ALA A 140 17.49 22.75 -16.37
CA ALA A 140 18.62 23.44 -15.77
C ALA A 140 19.92 23.14 -16.54
N SER A 141 20.19 21.88 -16.89
CA SER A 141 21.38 21.52 -17.67
C SER A 141 21.42 22.18 -19.06
N ARG A 142 20.28 22.24 -19.77
CA ARG A 142 20.20 22.94 -21.08
C ARG A 142 20.47 24.44 -20.93
N VAL A 143 19.83 25.08 -19.94
CA VAL A 143 20.00 26.51 -19.65
C VAL A 143 21.43 26.82 -19.26
N THR A 144 22.03 26.05 -18.35
CA THR A 144 23.44 26.23 -17.94
C THR A 144 24.40 26.07 -19.10
N ASN A 145 24.19 25.07 -19.98
CA ASN A 145 25.06 24.87 -21.14
C ASN A 145 24.95 26.03 -22.15
N ARG A 146 23.75 26.56 -22.38
CA ARG A 146 23.57 27.76 -23.22
C ARG A 146 24.23 28.97 -22.58
N ALA A 147 23.95 29.25 -21.31
CA ALA A 147 24.56 30.38 -20.59
C ALA A 147 26.09 30.34 -20.63
N ALA A 148 26.70 29.16 -20.46
CA ALA A 148 28.15 28.99 -20.55
C ALA A 148 28.68 29.27 -21.97
N LYS A 149 27.97 28.81 -23.01
CA LYS A 149 28.35 29.09 -24.41
C LYS A 149 28.19 30.57 -24.76
N THR A 150 27.10 31.20 -24.34
CA THR A 150 26.86 32.64 -24.51
C THR A 150 27.98 33.44 -23.85
N ALA A 151 28.26 33.20 -22.56
CA ALA A 151 29.34 33.88 -21.85
C ALA A 151 30.72 33.67 -22.51
N ALA A 152 31.00 32.47 -23.02
CA ALA A 152 32.24 32.21 -23.74
C ALA A 152 32.32 32.96 -25.07
N ARG A 153 31.20 33.09 -25.81
CA ARG A 153 31.13 33.86 -27.07
C ARG A 153 31.38 35.34 -26.80
N GLU A 154 30.74 35.93 -25.80
CA GLU A 154 30.92 37.33 -25.43
C GLU A 154 32.38 37.65 -25.05
N VAL A 155 33.01 36.83 -24.21
CA VAL A 155 34.42 37.06 -23.84
C VAL A 155 35.34 36.86 -25.06
N ALA A 156 35.05 35.87 -25.91
CA ALA A 156 35.85 35.60 -27.09
C ALA A 156 35.65 36.64 -28.20
N SER A 157 34.52 37.35 -28.24
CA SER A 157 34.22 38.39 -29.24
C SER A 157 34.79 39.75 -28.88
N MET A 158 35.07 40.04 -27.61
CA MET A 158 35.63 41.31 -27.14
C MET A 158 36.77 41.88 -28.02
N PRO A 159 37.79 41.11 -28.45
CA PRO A 159 38.84 41.65 -29.32
C PRO A 159 38.32 42.08 -30.70
N GLY A 160 37.30 41.39 -31.22
CA GLY A 160 36.65 41.73 -32.48
C GLY A 160 35.74 42.95 -32.35
N GLU A 161 35.02 43.07 -31.23
CA GLU A 161 34.16 44.21 -30.90
C GLU A 161 34.96 45.52 -30.76
N ALA A 162 36.22 45.43 -30.32
CA ALA A 162 37.12 46.57 -30.20
C ALA A 162 37.58 47.15 -31.56
N LEU A 163 37.38 46.43 -32.68
CA LEU A 163 37.79 46.90 -34.00
C LEU A 163 36.76 47.89 -34.57
N PRO A 164 37.16 49.08 -35.06
CA PRO A 164 36.22 50.00 -35.71
C PRO A 164 35.57 49.40 -36.97
N VAL A 165 34.26 49.60 -37.14
CA VAL A 165 33.40 49.02 -38.22
C VAL A 165 33.18 47.52 -38.11
N LEU A 166 34.26 46.73 -38.03
CA LEU A 166 34.20 45.27 -37.90
C LEU A 166 33.55 44.87 -36.57
N GLY A 167 33.84 45.60 -35.49
CA GLY A 167 33.25 45.39 -34.18
C GLY A 167 31.74 45.56 -34.18
N THR A 168 31.17 46.49 -34.96
CA THR A 168 29.71 46.60 -35.09
C THR A 168 29.09 45.34 -35.73
N ALA A 169 29.78 44.71 -36.69
CA ALA A 169 29.32 43.45 -37.27
C ALA A 169 29.44 42.29 -36.27
N VAL A 170 30.52 42.26 -35.47
CA VAL A 170 30.71 41.28 -34.40
C VAL A 170 29.62 41.43 -33.33
N ILE A 171 29.36 42.65 -32.83
CA ILE A 171 28.29 42.94 -31.84
C ILE A 171 26.94 42.45 -32.35
N ILE A 172 26.55 42.80 -33.59
CA ILE A 172 25.27 42.34 -34.16
C ILE A 172 25.21 40.82 -34.21
N GLY A 173 26.30 40.18 -34.64
CA GLY A 173 26.39 38.73 -34.73
C GLY A 173 26.28 38.06 -33.37
N THR A 174 26.99 38.55 -32.36
CA THR A 174 26.96 38.01 -31.00
C THR A 174 25.59 38.24 -30.37
N THR A 175 25.08 39.46 -30.37
CA THR A 175 23.73 39.79 -29.87
C THR A 175 22.62 38.95 -30.53
N ALA A 176 22.71 38.67 -31.83
CA ALA A 176 21.74 37.79 -32.50
C ALA A 176 21.79 36.35 -31.95
N LEU A 177 22.99 35.83 -31.67
CA LEU A 177 23.16 34.53 -31.04
C LEU A 177 22.69 34.54 -29.58
N GLU A 178 22.93 35.62 -28.84
CA GLU A 178 22.44 35.79 -27.46
C GLU A 178 20.92 35.78 -27.40
N LEU A 179 20.25 36.56 -28.25
CA LEU A 179 18.78 36.59 -28.32
C LEU A 179 18.20 35.22 -28.70
N ALA A 180 18.86 34.49 -29.60
CA ALA A 180 18.46 33.12 -29.93
C ALA A 180 18.58 32.18 -28.71
N ASP A 181 19.69 32.24 -27.96
CA ASP A 181 19.90 31.44 -26.75
C ASP A 181 18.93 31.82 -25.60
N LEU A 182 18.59 33.11 -25.48
CA LEU A 182 17.60 33.63 -24.53
C LEU A 182 16.18 33.18 -24.89
N CYS A 183 15.79 33.27 -26.17
CA CYS A 183 14.50 32.79 -26.64
C CYS A 183 14.31 31.30 -26.35
N GLN A 184 15.33 30.47 -26.63
CA GLN A 184 15.30 29.03 -26.28
C GLN A 184 15.21 28.81 -24.76
N THR A 185 15.86 29.66 -23.97
CA THR A 185 15.79 29.59 -22.50
C THR A 185 14.39 29.88 -21.98
N ILE A 186 13.70 30.86 -22.55
CA ILE A 186 12.32 31.14 -22.15
C ILE A 186 11.40 29.99 -22.55
N GLN A 187 11.51 29.46 -23.76
CA GLN A 187 10.74 28.28 -24.18
C GLN A 187 10.96 27.07 -23.25
N ASP A 188 12.21 26.82 -22.85
CA ASP A 188 12.55 25.76 -21.91
C ASP A 188 11.93 25.98 -20.51
N MET A 189 11.87 27.22 -20.04
CA MET A 189 11.26 27.58 -18.75
C MET A 189 9.74 27.50 -18.81
N THR A 190 9.11 27.96 -19.89
CA THR A 190 7.67 27.81 -20.14
C THR A 190 7.28 26.34 -20.20
N ALA A 191 8.03 25.51 -20.94
CA ALA A 191 7.80 24.07 -21.00
C ALA A 191 7.95 23.39 -19.63
N LEU A 192 8.88 23.88 -18.79
CA LEU A 192 9.01 23.40 -17.41
C LEU A 192 7.82 23.80 -16.54
N GLN A 193 7.35 25.04 -16.64
CA GLN A 193 6.17 25.52 -15.92
C GLN A 193 4.94 24.68 -16.29
N GLN A 194 4.70 24.45 -17.58
CA GLN A 194 3.60 23.61 -18.07
C GLN A 194 3.71 22.15 -17.64
N ALA A 195 4.93 21.64 -17.48
CA ALA A 195 5.15 20.28 -16.98
C ALA A 195 4.87 20.15 -15.47
N LEU A 196 4.91 21.25 -14.72
CA LEU A 196 4.60 21.29 -13.29
C LEU A 196 3.12 21.61 -13.05
N ASP A 197 2.56 22.50 -13.87
CA ASP A 197 1.17 22.93 -13.83
C ASP A 197 0.65 23.11 -15.27
N PRO A 198 -0.19 22.18 -15.76
CA PRO A 198 -0.74 22.22 -17.10
C PRO A 198 -1.68 23.41 -17.36
N GLU A 199 -2.17 24.09 -16.32
CA GLU A 199 -3.07 25.24 -16.46
C GLU A 199 -2.30 26.54 -16.81
N ILE A 200 -0.97 26.53 -16.68
CA ILE A 200 -0.13 27.67 -17.06
C ILE A 200 -0.05 27.76 -18.59
N THR A 201 -0.84 28.66 -19.18
CA THR A 201 -0.60 29.16 -20.53
C THR A 201 0.57 30.13 -20.54
N ALA A 202 1.48 29.96 -21.49
CA ALA A 202 2.58 30.90 -21.73
C ALA A 202 1.99 32.31 -21.97
N PRO A 203 2.27 33.30 -21.11
CA PRO A 203 1.92 34.68 -21.39
C PRO A 203 2.63 35.10 -22.69
N GLU A 204 1.92 35.74 -23.63
CA GLU A 204 2.54 36.23 -24.87
C GLU A 204 3.75 37.16 -24.58
N GLU A 205 3.70 37.87 -23.46
CA GLU A 205 4.80 38.70 -22.96
C GLU A 205 6.10 37.92 -22.69
N GLN A 206 6.05 36.63 -22.35
CA GLN A 206 7.26 35.82 -22.18
C GLN A 206 7.96 35.55 -23.51
N LEU A 207 7.23 35.50 -24.64
CA LEU A 207 7.84 35.31 -25.97
C LEU A 207 8.31 36.61 -26.62
N THR A 208 8.14 37.77 -25.96
CA THR A 208 8.58 39.08 -26.48
C THR A 208 10.06 39.08 -26.85
N VAL A 209 10.91 38.38 -26.08
CA VAL A 209 12.35 38.28 -26.37
C VAL A 209 12.63 37.59 -27.71
N CYS A 210 11.80 36.64 -28.11
CA CYS A 210 11.90 35.96 -29.40
C CYS A 210 11.51 36.86 -30.59
N ALA A 211 10.81 37.97 -30.32
CA ALA A 211 10.35 38.94 -31.32
C ALA A 211 11.23 40.21 -31.38
N ILE A 212 12.33 40.27 -30.60
CA ILE A 212 13.27 41.40 -30.67
C ILE A 212 14.05 41.34 -31.97
N GLU A 213 13.91 42.37 -32.81
CA GLU A 213 14.68 42.50 -34.04
C GLU A 213 16.06 43.10 -33.76
N VAL A 214 17.11 42.44 -34.25
CA VAL A 214 18.47 42.97 -34.20
C VAL A 214 18.66 44.02 -35.30
N PRO A 215 19.10 45.25 -34.96
CA PRO A 215 19.36 46.29 -35.94
C PRO A 215 20.42 45.88 -36.97
N SER A 216 20.28 46.34 -38.22
CA SER A 216 21.27 46.05 -39.27
C SER A 216 22.59 46.80 -39.06
N ARG A 217 23.68 46.24 -39.62
CA ARG A 217 25.03 46.85 -39.58
C ARG A 217 25.01 48.30 -40.08
N LYS A 218 24.35 48.55 -41.21
CA LYS A 218 24.25 49.90 -41.79
C LYS A 218 23.60 50.89 -40.81
N LYS A 219 22.56 50.47 -40.09
CA LYS A 219 21.87 51.30 -39.12
C LYS A 219 22.75 51.61 -37.91
N LEU A 220 23.41 50.61 -37.33
CA LEU A 220 24.29 50.82 -36.16
C LEU A 220 25.55 51.60 -36.51
N THR A 221 26.20 51.29 -37.64
CA THR A 221 27.35 52.07 -38.10
C THR A 221 26.95 53.50 -38.43
N ALA A 222 25.81 53.74 -39.10
CA ALA A 222 25.36 55.12 -39.33
C ALA A 222 25.10 55.88 -38.02
N MET A 223 24.52 55.22 -37.02
CA MET A 223 24.24 55.83 -35.72
C MET A 223 25.55 56.16 -34.97
N ALA A 224 26.50 55.23 -34.92
CA ALA A 224 27.79 55.42 -34.27
C ALA A 224 28.64 56.53 -34.91
N TYR A 225 28.57 56.70 -36.23
CA TYR A 225 29.42 57.65 -36.95
C TYR A 225 28.75 59.03 -37.09
N ASN A 226 27.46 59.06 -37.43
CA ASN A 226 26.77 60.31 -37.76
C ASN A 226 26.15 60.97 -36.52
N ALA A 227 25.81 60.19 -35.49
CA ALA A 227 25.13 60.68 -34.30
C ALA A 227 25.60 59.99 -33.00
N PRO A 228 26.91 59.98 -32.68
CA PRO A 228 27.45 59.28 -31.50
C PRO A 228 26.88 59.80 -30.18
N GLU A 229 26.65 61.11 -30.06
CA GLU A 229 26.03 61.72 -28.87
C GLU A 229 24.60 61.22 -28.63
N LYS A 230 23.83 61.07 -29.73
CA LYS A 230 22.47 60.52 -29.67
C LYS A 230 22.50 59.05 -29.28
N ALA A 231 23.39 58.27 -29.89
CA ALA A 231 23.59 56.85 -29.57
C ALA A 231 23.94 56.66 -28.09
N TRP A 232 24.84 57.49 -27.56
CA TRP A 232 25.24 57.49 -26.16
C TRP A 232 24.10 57.86 -25.21
N THR A 233 23.28 58.82 -25.59
CA THR A 233 22.12 59.23 -24.78
C THR A 233 21.06 58.15 -24.74
N GLU A 234 20.73 57.54 -25.88
CA GLU A 234 19.81 56.39 -25.94
C GLU A 234 20.33 55.21 -25.11
N ALA A 235 21.64 54.90 -25.18
CA ALA A 235 22.23 53.83 -24.37
C ALA A 235 22.08 54.07 -22.86
N LYS A 236 22.22 55.32 -22.39
CA LYS A 236 22.03 55.69 -20.98
C LYS A 236 20.57 55.55 -20.51
N GLU A 237 19.59 55.66 -21.40
CA GLU A 237 18.18 55.44 -21.05
C GLU A 237 17.91 53.96 -20.70
N PHE A 238 18.60 53.04 -21.37
CA PHE A 238 18.45 51.60 -21.13
C PHE A 238 19.41 51.03 -20.08
N VAL A 239 20.52 51.72 -19.79
CA VAL A 239 21.52 51.31 -18.79
C VAL A 239 21.80 52.49 -17.84
N PRO A 240 20.91 52.75 -16.86
CA PRO A 240 21.02 53.90 -15.97
C PRO A 240 22.30 53.87 -15.12
N GLU A 241 22.92 52.71 -14.91
CA GLU A 241 24.22 52.57 -14.25
C GLU A 241 25.33 53.34 -14.97
N LEU A 242 25.24 53.52 -16.29
CA LEU A 242 26.18 54.36 -17.06
C LEU A 242 26.08 55.84 -16.70
N MET A 243 24.93 56.30 -16.16
CA MET A 243 24.75 57.69 -15.72
C MET A 243 25.48 57.99 -14.41
N ASN A 244 25.74 56.96 -13.60
CA ASN A 244 26.39 57.08 -12.30
C ASN A 244 27.88 56.72 -12.35
N ALA A 245 28.35 56.18 -13.48
CA ALA A 245 29.77 55.92 -13.70
C ALA A 245 30.50 57.25 -13.95
N ASP A 246 31.64 57.44 -13.29
CA ASP A 246 32.51 58.61 -13.42
C ASP A 246 33.27 58.54 -14.78
N ILE A 247 32.51 58.63 -15.86
CA ILE A 247 33.01 58.59 -17.23
C ILE A 247 33.33 60.04 -17.62
N PRO A 248 34.59 60.35 -17.98
CA PRO A 248 34.96 61.70 -18.43
C PRO A 248 34.03 62.18 -19.54
N ASP A 249 33.68 63.46 -19.53
CA ASP A 249 32.89 64.06 -20.61
C ASP A 249 33.53 63.74 -21.96
N VAL A 250 32.79 63.00 -22.79
CA VAL A 250 33.29 62.51 -24.06
C VAL A 250 33.37 63.68 -25.04
N ASP A 251 34.58 64.04 -25.46
CA ASP A 251 34.77 64.99 -26.55
C ASP A 251 34.39 64.33 -27.88
N TRP A 252 33.14 64.53 -28.28
CA TRP A 252 32.58 63.98 -29.51
C TRP A 252 33.26 64.51 -30.78
N LYS A 253 33.96 65.65 -30.71
CA LYS A 253 34.66 66.21 -31.86
C LYS A 253 35.94 65.44 -32.17
N SER A 254 36.81 65.24 -31.18
CA SER A 254 38.01 64.42 -31.33
C SER A 254 37.68 62.94 -31.60
N SER A 255 36.58 62.45 -31.02
CA SER A 255 36.08 61.08 -31.27
C SER A 255 35.71 60.88 -32.75
N LYS A 256 35.02 61.85 -33.37
CA LYS A 256 34.67 61.78 -34.80
C LYS A 256 35.91 61.80 -35.70
N GLU A 257 36.88 62.65 -35.39
CA GLU A 257 38.15 62.74 -36.14
C GLU A 257 38.94 61.42 -36.04
N TRP A 258 39.08 60.86 -34.83
CA TRP A 258 39.73 59.57 -34.60
C TRP A 258 39.02 58.42 -35.33
N ILE A 259 37.70 58.29 -35.17
CA ILE A 259 36.88 57.25 -35.84
C ILE A 259 37.05 57.35 -37.37
N SER A 260 37.01 58.57 -37.92
CA SER A 260 37.16 58.79 -39.36
C SER A 260 38.55 58.39 -39.87
N SER A 261 39.61 58.68 -39.10
CA SER A 261 40.99 58.31 -39.48
C SER A 261 41.21 56.79 -39.45
N VAL A 262 40.66 56.10 -38.45
CA VAL A 262 40.78 54.66 -38.33
C VAL A 262 39.96 53.96 -39.41
N TYR A 263 38.77 54.47 -39.73
CA TYR A 263 37.95 54.00 -40.84
C TYR A 263 38.70 54.03 -42.17
N VAL A 264 39.27 55.18 -42.55
CA VAL A 264 40.02 55.32 -43.80
C VAL A 264 41.18 54.34 -43.85
N SER A 265 41.94 54.21 -42.75
CA SER A 265 43.09 53.29 -42.69
C SER A 265 42.71 51.81 -42.76
N LEU A 266 41.60 51.39 -42.13
CA LEU A 266 41.10 50.02 -42.18
C LEU A 266 40.53 49.69 -43.55
N VAL A 267 39.82 50.63 -44.17
CA VAL A 267 39.28 50.47 -45.52
C VAL A 267 40.40 50.38 -46.55
N GLU A 268 41.41 51.25 -46.49
CA GLU A 268 42.59 51.16 -47.36
C GLU A 268 43.35 49.84 -47.17
N LYS A 269 43.53 49.40 -45.93
CA LYS A 269 44.25 48.16 -45.62
C LYS A 269 43.46 46.90 -45.99
N ALA A 270 42.14 46.92 -45.85
CA ALA A 270 41.24 45.85 -46.29
C ALA A 270 41.18 45.76 -47.82
N MET A 271 41.08 46.91 -48.51
CA MET A 271 41.15 46.98 -49.99
C MET A 271 42.51 46.52 -50.53
N SER A 272 43.60 46.77 -49.79
CA SER A 272 44.93 46.32 -50.21
C SER A 272 45.25 44.85 -49.90
N THR A 273 44.47 44.18 -49.04
CA THR A 273 44.77 42.81 -48.58
C THR A 273 43.72 41.74 -48.92
N GLY A 274 42.53 42.10 -49.41
CA GLY A 274 41.44 41.11 -49.49
C GLY A 274 40.45 41.24 -50.64
N GLY A 275 40.77 40.65 -51.80
CA GLY A 275 39.77 40.26 -52.82
C GLY A 275 38.77 39.19 -52.34
N TRP A 276 38.93 38.65 -51.13
CA TRP A 276 38.03 37.68 -50.50
C TRP A 276 36.97 38.32 -49.60
N ILE A 277 37.11 39.61 -49.25
CA ILE A 277 36.18 40.33 -48.37
C ILE A 277 34.97 40.86 -49.16
N GLU A 278 35.10 41.12 -50.47
CA GLU A 278 33.98 41.57 -51.33
C GLU A 278 32.80 40.59 -51.36
N HIS A 279 33.06 39.29 -51.21
CA HIS A 279 32.01 38.27 -51.15
C HIS A 279 31.24 38.29 -49.81
N TRP A 280 31.88 38.72 -48.72
CA TRP A 280 31.27 38.78 -47.38
C TRP A 280 30.60 40.14 -47.07
N LEU A 281 30.86 41.18 -47.88
CA LEU A 281 30.37 42.54 -47.65
C LEU A 281 29.06 42.88 -48.39
N ASN A 282 28.69 42.09 -49.40
CA ASN A 282 27.56 42.35 -50.29
C ASN A 282 26.34 41.42 -50.07
N ASP A 283 26.44 40.45 -49.17
CA ASP A 283 25.31 39.67 -48.61
C ASP A 283 25.08 40.06 -47.14
#